data_AF-A0A9P7Q366-F1
#
_entry.id   AF-A0A9P7Q366-F1
#
_cell.length_a   1.000
_cell.length_b   1.000
_cell.length_c   1.000
_cell.angle_alpha   90.00
_cell.angle_beta   90.00
_cell.angle_gamma   90.00
#
_symmetry.space_group_name_H-M   'P 1'
#
loop_
_entity.id
_entity.type
_entity.pdbx_description
1 polymer ?
#
loop_
_entity_poly.entity_id
_entity_poly.type
_entity_poly.pdbx_seq_one_letter_code
_entity_poly.pdbx_strand_id
1 'polypeptide(L)'
;MATRESSIFQIRKLGTDIVIIPPNYVDEVRKLSKDKTRSVEPFIDDFAGKYTHGMPFLQSDLQNIVIQKKLTPRLAELTRVMQEEFDLALSLEMPPMTGLYSRLAYL
;
A
#
# COMPACT_ATOMS: atom_id res chain seq x y z
N MET A 1 30.60 -8.27 -15.71
CA MET A 1 29.93 -7.78 -14.50
C MET A 1 28.85 -8.79 -14.15
N ALA A 2 28.91 -9.43 -12.98
CA ALA A 2 27.90 -10.40 -12.58
C ALA A 2 26.63 -9.68 -12.12
N THR A 3 25.52 -9.92 -12.79
CA THR A 3 24.21 -9.36 -12.46
C THR A 3 23.78 -9.91 -11.10
N ARG A 4 23.57 -9.02 -10.11
CA ARG A 4 23.16 -9.33 -8.73
C ARG A 4 21.75 -9.94 -8.61
N GLU A 5 21.14 -10.31 -9.72
CA GLU A 5 19.71 -10.62 -9.85
C GLU A 5 19.36 -12.07 -9.48
N SER A 6 20.36 -12.92 -9.23
CA SER A 6 20.17 -14.36 -8.95
C SER A 6 20.59 -14.79 -7.54
N SER A 7 21.06 -13.88 -6.69
CA SER A 7 21.51 -14.21 -5.33
C SER A 7 20.46 -13.91 -4.27
N ILE A 8 20.24 -14.85 -3.35
CA ILE A 8 19.47 -14.63 -2.12
C ILE A 8 20.34 -13.87 -1.13
N PHE A 9 19.78 -12.84 -0.47
CA PHE A 9 20.50 -12.11 0.58
C PHE A 9 19.56 -11.63 1.68
N GLN A 10 20.11 -11.41 2.86
CA GLN A 10 19.38 -11.02 4.07
C GLN A 10 19.72 -9.59 4.46
N ILE A 11 18.69 -8.83 4.83
CA ILE A 11 18.77 -7.51 5.43
C ILE A 11 18.24 -7.60 6.84
N ARG A 12 19.01 -7.13 7.83
CA ARG A 12 18.55 -7.03 9.21
C ARG A 12 17.76 -5.73 9.41
N LYS A 13 16.49 -5.84 9.74
CA LYS A 13 15.64 -4.74 10.21
C LYS A 13 15.43 -4.89 11.71
N LEU A 14 15.22 -3.77 12.41
CA LEU A 14 14.93 -3.81 13.83
C LEU A 14 13.60 -4.57 14.05
N GLY A 15 13.66 -5.68 14.79
CA GLY A 15 12.52 -6.57 15.03
C GLY A 15 12.27 -7.64 13.97
N THR A 16 13.00 -7.68 12.84
CA THR A 16 12.82 -8.74 11.84
C THR A 16 14.00 -8.85 10.86
N ASP A 17 14.29 -10.07 10.42
CA ASP A 17 15.23 -10.29 9.31
C ASP A 17 14.44 -10.43 7.99
N ILE A 18 14.78 -9.61 6.99
CA ILE A 18 14.16 -9.62 5.67
C ILE A 18 15.05 -10.41 4.71
N VAL A 19 14.50 -11.47 4.11
CA VAL A 19 15.19 -12.25 3.07
C VAL A 19 14.67 -11.84 1.70
N ILE A 20 15.58 -11.37 0.85
CA ILE A 20 15.30 -11.03 -0.55
C ILE A 20 15.62 -12.25 -1.41
N ILE A 21 14.63 -12.71 -2.16
CA ILE A 21 14.72 -13.87 -3.05
C ILE A 21 14.57 -13.44 -4.52
N PRO A 22 15.29 -14.08 -5.46
CA PRO A 22 15.05 -13.91 -6.88
C PRO A 22 13.62 -14.32 -7.29
N PRO A 23 13.05 -13.71 -8.36
CA PRO A 23 11.68 -14.02 -8.81
C PRO A 23 11.39 -15.50 -9.06
N ASN A 24 12.41 -16.26 -9.47
CA ASN A 24 12.30 -17.69 -9.79
C ASN A 24 11.84 -18.56 -8.62
N TYR A 25 11.99 -18.08 -7.38
CA TYR A 25 11.59 -18.80 -6.16
C TYR A 25 10.23 -18.36 -5.61
N VAL A 26 9.60 -17.33 -6.20
CA VAL A 26 8.36 -16.73 -5.68
C VAL A 26 7.21 -17.73 -5.68
N ASP A 27 7.06 -18.52 -6.75
CA ASP A 27 5.97 -19.50 -6.85
C ASP A 27 6.17 -20.68 -5.89
N GLU A 28 7.41 -21.03 -5.56
CA GLU A 28 7.72 -22.03 -4.54
C GLU A 28 7.37 -21.51 -3.15
N VAL A 29 7.74 -20.27 -2.83
CA VAL A 29 7.40 -19.62 -1.56
C VAL A 29 5.88 -19.45 -1.39
N ARG A 30 5.15 -19.15 -2.47
CA ARG A 30 3.67 -19.06 -2.45
C ARG A 30 2.99 -20.41 -2.20
N LYS A 31 3.64 -21.53 -2.57
CA LYS A 31 3.13 -22.89 -2.34
C LYS A 31 3.39 -23.39 -0.92
N LEU A 32 4.33 -22.80 -0.18
CA LEU A 32 4.45 -23.06 1.25
C LEU A 32 3.15 -22.64 1.93
N SER A 33 2.53 -23.58 2.64
CA SER A 33 1.17 -23.41 3.16
C SER A 33 1.08 -22.23 4.13
N LYS A 34 -0.13 -21.65 4.22
CA LYS A 34 -0.49 -20.56 5.15
C LYS A 34 -0.09 -20.80 6.61
N ASP A 35 0.21 -22.04 7.01
CA ASP A 35 0.69 -22.38 8.35
C ASP A 35 2.16 -22.04 8.60
N LYS A 36 2.99 -21.97 7.55
CA LYS A 36 4.44 -21.70 7.68
C LYS A 36 4.83 -20.25 7.38
N THR A 37 4.03 -19.55 6.57
CA THR A 37 4.30 -18.18 6.13
C THR A 37 3.03 -17.36 6.18
N ARG A 38 2.73 -16.76 7.34
CA ARG A 38 1.65 -15.79 7.43
C ARG A 38 2.19 -14.38 7.26
N SER A 39 1.63 -13.66 6.30
CA SER A 39 2.03 -12.28 5.99
C SER A 39 1.34 -11.24 6.88
N VAL A 40 0.33 -11.65 7.66
CA VAL A 40 -0.53 -10.70 8.40
C VAL A 40 0.08 -10.34 9.75
N GLU A 41 0.68 -11.30 10.46
CA GLU A 41 1.32 -11.11 11.76
C GLU A 41 2.50 -10.14 11.67
N PRO A 42 3.49 -10.32 10.76
CA PRO A 42 4.56 -9.35 10.59
C PRO A 42 4.06 -7.96 10.14
N PHE A 43 2.99 -7.93 9.32
CA PHE A 43 2.39 -6.67 8.88
C PHE A 43 1.74 -5.90 10.03
N ILE A 44 1.04 -6.59 10.93
CA ILE A 44 0.42 -5.97 12.10
C ILE A 44 1.46 -5.48 13.11
N ASP A 45 2.55 -6.24 13.31
CA ASP A 45 3.64 -5.80 14.18
C ASP A 45 4.33 -4.54 13.63
N ASP A 46 4.57 -4.50 12.32
CA ASP A 46 5.16 -3.31 11.66
C ASP A 46 4.22 -2.10 11.64
N PHE A 47 2.91 -2.31 11.68
CA PHE A 47 1.89 -1.24 11.65
C PHE A 47 1.38 -0.82 13.05
N ALA A 48 2.05 -1.29 14.12
CA ALA A 48 1.61 -1.10 15.50
C ALA A 48 0.11 -1.46 15.68
N GLY A 49 -0.34 -2.58 15.09
CA GLY A 49 -1.76 -2.90 14.92
C GLY A 49 -2.56 -3.03 16.22
N LYS A 50 -1.89 -3.21 17.36
CA LYS A 50 -2.53 -3.12 18.69
C LYS A 50 -3.09 -1.72 18.98
N TYR A 51 -2.47 -0.68 18.42
CA TYR A 51 -2.84 0.73 18.64
C TYR A 51 -3.63 1.32 17.47
N THR A 52 -3.57 0.72 16.28
CA THR A 52 -4.23 1.20 15.05
C THR A 52 -5.48 0.40 14.66
N HIS A 53 -6.04 -0.40 15.59
CA HIS A 53 -7.17 -1.29 15.32
C HIS A 53 -6.88 -2.32 14.21
N GLY A 54 -5.63 -2.81 14.13
CA GLY A 54 -5.20 -3.84 13.19
C GLY A 54 -5.52 -5.28 13.61
N MET A 55 -5.92 -5.51 14.87
CA MET A 55 -6.26 -6.85 15.37
C MET A 55 -7.35 -7.60 14.57
N PRO A 56 -8.41 -6.95 14.04
CA PRO A 56 -9.40 -7.60 13.19
C PRO A 56 -8.81 -8.24 11.92
N PHE A 57 -7.66 -7.75 11.42
CA PHE A 57 -6.98 -8.34 10.26
C PHE A 57 -6.38 -9.71 10.58
N LEU A 58 -5.96 -9.93 11.83
CA LEU A 58 -5.43 -11.21 12.33
C LEU A 58 -6.52 -12.18 12.77
N GLN A 59 -7.59 -11.64 13.36
CA GLN A 59 -8.55 -12.43 14.11
C GLN A 59 -9.82 -12.75 13.32
N SER A 60 -10.00 -12.16 12.13
CA SER A 60 -11.25 -12.28 11.39
C SER A 60 -11.11 -12.14 9.88
N ASP A 61 -12.14 -12.59 9.16
CA ASP A 61 -12.31 -12.35 7.72
C ASP A 61 -13.01 -11.03 7.40
N LEU A 62 -13.13 -10.12 8.38
CA LEU A 62 -13.84 -8.84 8.22
C LEU A 62 -13.32 -8.05 7.01
N GLN A 63 -12.00 -8.02 6.83
CA GLN A 63 -11.33 -7.40 5.67
C GLN A 63 -11.85 -7.94 4.33
N ASN A 64 -11.93 -9.26 4.18
CA ASN A 64 -12.40 -9.92 2.96
C ASN A 64 -13.87 -9.59 2.71
N ILE A 65 -14.68 -9.60 3.77
CA ILE A 65 -16.11 -9.29 3.70
C ILE A 65 -16.34 -7.83 3.33
N VAL A 66 -15.62 -6.89 3.94
CA VAL A 66 -15.73 -5.46 3.64
C VAL A 66 -15.30 -5.18 2.21
N ILE A 67 -14.19 -5.76 1.75
CA ILE A 67 -13.73 -5.61 0.38
C ILE A 67 -14.81 -6.10 -0.58
N GLN A 68 -15.27 -7.34 -0.42
CA GLN A 68 -16.21 -7.97 -1.35
C GLN A 68 -17.61 -7.35 -1.32
N LYS A 69 -18.13 -6.99 -0.14
CA LYS A 69 -19.52 -6.57 0.02
C LYS A 69 -19.73 -5.06 0.07
N LYS A 70 -18.70 -4.28 0.39
CA LYS A 70 -18.83 -2.82 0.56
C LYS A 70 -17.93 -2.03 -0.37
N LEU A 71 -16.66 -2.43 -0.55
CA LEU A 71 -15.69 -1.68 -1.35
C LEU A 71 -15.86 -1.97 -2.86
N THR A 72 -15.60 -3.20 -3.29
CA THR A 72 -15.63 -3.61 -4.70
C THR A 72 -16.91 -3.20 -5.42
N PRO A 73 -18.13 -3.43 -4.90
CA PRO A 73 -19.36 -3.08 -5.63
C PRO A 73 -19.58 -1.56 -5.73
N ARG A 74 -18.96 -0.75 -4.87
CA ARG A 74 -19.13 0.71 -4.81
C ARG A 74 -17.89 1.46 -5.29
N LEU A 75 -16.92 0.77 -5.88
CA LEU A 75 -15.63 1.37 -6.18
C LEU A 75 -15.77 2.60 -7.09
N ALA A 76 -16.62 2.51 -8.12
CA ALA A 76 -16.86 3.64 -9.03
C ALA A 76 -17.47 4.87 -8.33
N GLU A 77 -18.42 4.65 -7.40
CA GLU A 77 -19.03 5.72 -6.61
C GLU A 77 -17.99 6.37 -5.69
N LEU A 78 -17.20 5.56 -4.99
CA LEU A 78 -16.16 6.02 -4.09
C LEU A 78 -15.06 6.79 -4.84
N THR A 79 -14.65 6.31 -6.02
CA THR A 79 -13.66 7.01 -6.85
C THR A 79 -14.13 8.40 -7.27
N ARG A 80 -15.41 8.55 -7.62
CA ARG A 80 -15.97 9.87 -7.97
C ARG A 80 -15.88 10.84 -6.78
N VAL A 81 -16.29 10.40 -5.59
CA VAL A 81 -16.18 11.22 -4.38
C VAL A 81 -14.73 11.61 -4.09
N MET A 82 -13.79 10.66 -4.23
CA MET A 82 -12.36 10.94 -4.05
C MET A 82 -11.83 11.99 -5.04
N GLN A 83 -12.31 11.97 -6.28
CA GLN A 83 -11.95 12.98 -7.28
C GLN A 83 -12.49 14.36 -6.90
N GLU A 84 -13.76 14.44 -6.52
CA GLU A 84 -14.40 15.71 -6.12
C GLU A 84 -13.68 16.34 -4.91
N GLU A 85 -13.35 15.55 -3.90
CA GLU A 85 -12.60 16.02 -2.72
C GLU A 85 -11.17 16.44 -3.07
N PHE A 86 -10.52 15.70 -3.97
CA PHE A 86 -9.18 16.03 -4.42
C PHE A 86 -9.15 17.34 -5.22
N ASP A 87 -10.08 17.52 -6.16
CA ASP A 87 -10.20 18.74 -6.96
C ASP A 87 -10.50 19.96 -6.07
N LEU A 88 -11.35 19.80 -5.05
CA LEU A 88 -11.59 20.83 -4.05
C LEU A 88 -10.30 21.18 -3.29
N ALA A 89 -9.60 20.17 -2.75
CA ALA A 89 -8.36 20.39 -2.01
C ALA A 89 -7.30 21.10 -2.88
N LEU A 90 -7.17 20.70 -4.15
CA LEU A 90 -6.29 21.38 -5.11
C LEU A 90 -6.68 22.85 -5.30
N SER A 91 -7.96 23.16 -5.41
CA SER A 91 -8.41 24.54 -5.58
C SER A 91 -8.12 25.44 -4.37
N LEU A 92 -8.07 24.87 -3.16
CA LEU A 92 -7.80 25.59 -1.92
C LEU A 92 -6.29 25.82 -1.72
N GLU A 93 -5.48 24.78 -1.94
CA GLU A 93 -4.03 24.82 -1.70
C GLU A 93 -3.26 25.41 -2.89
N MET A 94 -3.78 25.22 -4.11
CA MET A 94 -3.23 25.74 -5.36
C MET A 94 -4.31 26.52 -6.11
N PRO A 95 -4.76 27.67 -5.56
CA PRO A 95 -5.73 28.51 -6.24
C PRO A 95 -5.19 28.92 -7.61
N PRO A 96 -6.06 29.06 -8.63
CA PRO A 96 -5.64 29.54 -9.94
C PRO A 96 -4.86 30.85 -9.77
N MET A 97 -3.76 31.00 -10.51
CA MET A 97 -2.95 32.23 -10.49
C MET A 97 -3.77 33.43 -11.00
N THR A 98 -4.60 34.01 -10.14
CA THR A 98 -5.23 35.30 -10.35
C THR A 98 -4.30 36.38 -9.81
N GLY A 99 -3.47 36.95 -10.70
CA GLY A 99 -2.75 38.20 -10.45
C GLY A 99 -1.23 38.14 -10.70
N LEU A 100 -0.76 39.10 -11.49
CA LEU A 100 0.63 39.49 -11.82
C LEU A 100 1.55 38.52 -12.60
N TYR A 101 1.51 37.20 -12.40
CA TYR A 101 2.47 36.30 -13.06
C TYR A 101 2.07 35.85 -14.48
N SER A 102 0.83 36.06 -14.91
CA SER A 102 0.39 35.75 -16.28
C SER A 102 0.96 36.69 -17.35
N ARG A 103 1.52 37.85 -16.97
CA ARG A 103 2.16 38.80 -17.90
C ARG A 103 3.61 38.47 -18.24
N LEU A 104 4.28 37.59 -17.49
CA LEU A 104 5.68 37.22 -17.73
C LEU A 104 5.82 35.96 -18.60
N ALA A 105 4.75 35.23 -18.87
CA ALA A 105 4.78 34.03 -19.73
C ALA A 105 4.65 34.34 -21.24
N TYR A 106 4.51 35.62 -21.63
CA TYR A 106 4.37 36.09 -23.01
C TYR A 106 5.42 37.15 -23.41
N LEU A 107 6.51 37.27 -22.64
CA LEU A 107 7.74 38.01 -23.01
C LEU A 107 8.90 37.03 -23.11
#